data_AF-A0A8D8SPN1-F1
#
_entry.id   AF-A0A8D8SPN1-F1
#
_cell.length_a   1.000
_cell.length_b   1.000
_cell.length_c   1.000
_cell.angle_alpha   90.00
_cell.angle_beta   90.00
_cell.angle_gamma   90.00
#
_symmetry.space_group_name_H-M   'P 1'
#
loop_
_entity.id
_entity.type
_entity.pdbx_description
1 polymer ?
#
loop_
_entity_poly.entity_id
_entity_poly.type
_entity_poly.pdbx_seq_one_letter_code
_entity_poly.pdbx_strand_id
1 'polypeptide(L)'
;MGLFEDSLVVLITQVIFFVGGWIFFVKQLFKDYEVHHRLVQLIFSINFALSCTMFELIIFEILHILDSSSRYFHWNIVLYCMLFMVIVLIPFYIGYFIVTNISFVPKNMIRPLSVMIWLTYIYLFWKLGDPFPILSAKQGFLSIEQGISRIGVIGVTVMALLSGFGAVNYPYTSMFYF
;
A
#
# COMPACT_ATOMS: atom_id res chain seq x y z
N MET A 1 -28.82 -11.01 -5.84
CA MET A 1 -27.90 -12.16 -5.87
C MET A 1 -27.64 -12.56 -4.42
N GLY A 2 -27.37 -13.84 -4.16
CA GLY A 2 -27.02 -14.26 -2.80
C GLY A 2 -25.67 -13.67 -2.39
N LEU A 3 -25.47 -13.37 -1.11
CA LEU A 3 -24.18 -12.89 -0.57
C LEU A 3 -23.01 -13.81 -0.99
N PHE A 4 -23.29 -15.11 -1.10
CA PHE A 4 -22.34 -16.11 -1.58
C PHE A 4 -21.93 -15.93 -3.05
N GLU A 5 -22.89 -15.63 -3.95
CA GLU A 5 -22.61 -15.41 -5.38
C GLU A 5 -21.74 -14.16 -5.56
N ASP A 6 -22.11 -13.08 -4.86
CA ASP A 6 -21.37 -11.81 -4.89
C ASP A 6 -19.94 -11.98 -4.35
N SER A 7 -19.77 -12.70 -3.24
CA SER A 7 -18.44 -13.03 -2.71
C SER A 7 -17.62 -13.90 -3.66
N LEU A 8 -18.26 -14.81 -4.40
CA LEU A 8 -17.58 -15.67 -5.35
C LEU A 8 -17.06 -14.87 -6.55
N VAL A 9 -17.86 -13.93 -7.07
CA VAL A 9 -17.44 -12.99 -8.12
C VAL A 9 -16.22 -12.20 -7.68
N VAL A 10 -16.26 -11.57 -6.50
CA VAL A 10 -15.15 -10.77 -5.98
C VAL A 10 -13.89 -11.62 -5.72
N LEU A 11 -14.05 -12.86 -5.24
CA LEU A 11 -12.91 -13.76 -5.03
C LEU A 11 -12.27 -14.20 -6.35
N ILE A 12 -13.07 -14.50 -7.38
CA ILE A 12 -12.54 -14.85 -8.69
C ILE A 12 -11.72 -13.69 -9.25
N THR A 13 -12.28 -12.48 -9.21
CA THR A 13 -11.61 -11.30 -9.78
C THR A 13 -10.36 -10.94 -8.99
N GLN A 14 -10.38 -11.09 -7.66
CA GLN A 14 -9.20 -10.95 -6.80
C GLN A 14 -8.09 -11.95 -7.14
N VAL A 15 -8.42 -13.23 -7.40
CA VAL A 15 -7.44 -14.23 -7.84
C VAL A 15 -6.87 -13.86 -9.21
N ILE A 16 -7.69 -13.39 -10.13
CA ILE A 16 -7.25 -12.93 -11.46
C ILE A 16 -6.27 -11.76 -11.31
N PHE A 17 -6.59 -10.75 -10.48
CA PHE A 17 -5.70 -9.62 -10.25
C PHE A 17 -4.40 -10.02 -9.54
N PHE A 18 -4.46 -10.97 -8.61
CA PHE A 18 -3.28 -11.49 -7.93
C PHE A 18 -2.34 -12.22 -8.90
N VAL A 19 -2.88 -13.11 -9.74
CA VAL A 19 -2.10 -13.80 -10.78
C VAL A 19 -1.56 -12.81 -11.80
N GLY A 20 -2.36 -11.84 -12.22
CA GLY A 20 -1.95 -10.75 -13.11
C GLY A 20 -0.79 -9.94 -12.53
N GLY A 21 -0.90 -9.52 -11.26
CA GLY A 21 0.15 -8.82 -10.53
C GLY A 21 1.43 -9.64 -10.37
N TRP A 22 1.29 -10.94 -10.08
CA TRP A 22 2.42 -11.86 -10.00
C TRP A 22 3.15 -11.99 -11.34
N ILE A 23 2.41 -12.20 -12.44
CA ILE A 23 2.98 -12.32 -13.78
C ILE A 23 3.64 -11.01 -14.21
N PHE A 24 2.99 -9.87 -13.96
CA PHE A 24 3.53 -8.55 -14.26
C PHE A 24 4.84 -8.29 -13.50
N PHE A 25 4.89 -8.66 -12.22
CA PHE A 25 6.10 -8.55 -11.41
C PHE A 25 7.26 -9.41 -11.96
N VAL A 26 7.00 -10.68 -12.30
CA VAL A 26 8.03 -11.60 -12.83
C VAL A 26 8.52 -11.18 -14.22
N LYS A 27 7.62 -10.79 -15.11
CA LYS A 27 7.97 -10.59 -16.52
C LYS A 27 8.42 -9.18 -16.86
N GLN A 28 7.87 -8.16 -16.21
CA GLN A 28 8.02 -6.77 -16.63
C GLN A 28 8.88 -5.94 -15.67
N LEU A 29 8.71 -6.12 -14.36
CA LEU A 29 9.31 -5.23 -13.36
C LEU A 29 10.75 -5.59 -12.98
N PHE A 30 11.09 -6.89 -12.93
CA PHE A 30 12.42 -7.36 -12.52
C PHE A 30 12.91 -8.52 -13.38
N LYS A 31 13.03 -8.30 -14.70
CA LYS A 31 13.61 -9.28 -15.61
C LYS A 31 15.08 -9.62 -15.25
N ASP A 32 15.79 -8.67 -14.62
CA ASP A 32 17.26 -8.73 -14.43
C ASP A 32 17.73 -8.53 -12.96
N TYR A 33 16.86 -8.55 -11.95
CA TYR A 33 17.30 -8.46 -10.55
C TYR A 33 17.34 -9.85 -9.88
N GLU A 34 18.57 -10.30 -9.59
CA GLU A 34 18.94 -11.61 -9.05
C GLU A 34 18.42 -11.91 -7.62
N VAL A 35 17.59 -11.05 -7.02
CA VAL A 35 17.20 -11.15 -5.61
C VAL A 35 15.82 -11.84 -5.46
N HIS A 36 15.85 -13.17 -5.31
CA HIS A 36 14.69 -14.05 -5.19
C HIS A 36 13.97 -13.99 -3.82
N HIS A 37 13.53 -12.82 -3.36
CA HIS A 37 12.68 -12.74 -2.18
C HIS A 37 11.21 -12.94 -2.54
N ARG A 38 10.77 -14.20 -2.57
CA ARG A 38 9.36 -14.59 -2.81
C ARG A 38 8.37 -13.81 -1.94
N LEU A 39 8.76 -13.43 -0.72
CA LEU A 39 7.93 -12.62 0.17
C LEU A 39 7.66 -11.21 -0.38
N VAL A 40 8.66 -10.53 -0.93
CA VAL A 40 8.49 -9.18 -1.49
C VAL A 40 7.55 -9.22 -2.70
N GLN A 41 7.72 -10.23 -3.54
CA GLN A 41 6.84 -10.48 -4.67
C GLN A 41 5.40 -10.77 -4.24
N LEU A 42 5.20 -11.57 -3.20
CA LEU A 42 3.88 -11.82 -2.62
C LEU A 42 3.26 -10.53 -2.10
N ILE A 43 4.01 -9.73 -1.33
CA ILE A 43 3.52 -8.45 -0.78
C ILE A 43 3.09 -7.50 -1.89
N PHE A 44 3.90 -7.36 -2.93
CA PHE A 44 3.56 -6.56 -4.10
C PHE A 44 2.27 -7.06 -4.78
N SER A 45 2.20 -8.37 -5.06
CA SER A 45 1.07 -8.96 -5.78
C SER A 45 -0.24 -8.86 -4.98
N ILE A 46 -0.19 -9.04 -3.66
CA ILE A 46 -1.35 -8.84 -2.78
C ILE A 46 -1.77 -7.37 -2.77
N ASN A 47 -0.82 -6.44 -2.59
CA ASN A 47 -1.13 -5.01 -2.56
C ASN A 47 -1.71 -4.52 -3.90
N PHE A 48 -1.17 -5.00 -5.02
CA PHE A 48 -1.71 -4.75 -6.35
C PHE A 48 -3.12 -5.30 -6.50
N ALA A 49 -3.34 -6.57 -6.12
CA ALA A 49 -4.65 -7.20 -6.18
C ALA A 49 -5.69 -6.45 -5.35
N LEU A 50 -5.37 -6.09 -4.10
CA LEU A 50 -6.26 -5.30 -3.23
C LEU A 50 -6.60 -3.93 -3.84
N SER A 51 -5.63 -3.27 -4.49
CA SER A 51 -5.84 -2.00 -5.17
C SER A 51 -6.79 -2.15 -6.37
N CYS A 52 -6.62 -3.20 -7.16
CA CYS A 52 -7.52 -3.52 -8.28
C CYS A 52 -8.92 -3.89 -7.79
N THR A 53 -9.05 -4.69 -6.72
CA THR A 53 -10.35 -5.03 -6.12
C THR A 53 -11.07 -3.77 -5.62
N MET A 54 -10.36 -2.82 -5.02
CA MET A 54 -10.96 -1.55 -4.61
C MET A 54 -11.51 -0.77 -5.81
N PHE A 55 -10.75 -0.68 -6.89
CA PHE A 55 -11.19 -0.03 -8.12
C PHE A 55 -12.39 -0.74 -8.77
N GLU A 56 -12.38 -2.07 -8.77
CA GLU A 56 -13.49 -2.89 -9.26
C GLU A 56 -14.77 -2.69 -8.43
N LEU A 57 -14.68 -2.62 -7.10
CA LEU A 57 -15.83 -2.36 -6.24
C LEU A 57 -16.49 -1.01 -6.55
N ILE A 58 -15.69 0.01 -6.90
CA ILE A 58 -16.21 1.32 -7.37
C ILE A 58 -16.94 1.15 -8.71
N ILE A 59 -16.40 0.36 -9.64
CA ILE A 59 -17.08 0.09 -10.92
C ILE A 59 -18.40 -0.65 -10.71
N PHE A 60 -18.42 -1.67 -9.84
CA PHE A 60 -19.64 -2.41 -9.51
C PHE A 60 -20.69 -1.55 -8.79
N GLU A 61 -20.26 -0.52 -8.07
CA GLU A 61 -21.16 0.50 -7.53
C GLU A 61 -21.84 1.31 -8.63
N ILE A 62 -21.07 1.80 -9.61
CA ILE A 62 -21.60 2.61 -10.73
C ILE A 62 -22.53 1.78 -11.62
N LEU A 63 -22.21 0.51 -11.85
CA LEU A 63 -22.99 -0.39 -12.70
C LEU A 63 -24.16 -1.07 -11.96
N HIS A 64 -24.32 -0.85 -10.66
CA HIS A 64 -25.35 -1.47 -9.81
C HIS A 64 -25.43 -3.01 -9.93
N ILE A 65 -24.27 -3.68 -10.09
CA ILE A 65 -24.21 -5.14 -10.28
C ILE A 65 -24.32 -5.90 -8.95
N LEU A 66 -23.63 -5.40 -7.91
CA LEU A 66 -23.50 -6.08 -6.61
C LEU A 66 -24.55 -5.57 -5.61
N ASP A 67 -24.99 -6.44 -4.69
CA ASP A 67 -25.89 -6.01 -3.63
C ASP A 67 -25.23 -4.99 -2.69
N SER A 68 -26.01 -4.02 -2.21
CA SER A 68 -25.50 -2.90 -1.40
C SER A 68 -24.88 -3.37 -0.08
N SER A 69 -25.44 -4.42 0.54
CA SER A 69 -24.93 -4.96 1.81
C SER A 69 -23.62 -5.73 1.60
N SER A 70 -23.58 -6.56 0.55
CA SER A 70 -22.38 -7.31 0.18
C SER A 70 -21.23 -6.38 -0.20
N ARG A 71 -21.51 -5.33 -0.98
CA ARG A 71 -20.50 -4.34 -1.39
C ARG A 71 -19.87 -3.62 -0.19
N TYR A 72 -20.69 -3.15 0.75
CA TYR A 72 -20.21 -2.47 1.95
C TYR A 72 -19.28 -3.36 2.79
N PHE A 73 -19.61 -4.65 2.91
CA PHE A 73 -18.77 -5.62 3.61
C PHE A 73 -17.41 -5.80 2.93
N HIS A 74 -17.38 -6.06 1.61
CA HIS A 74 -16.13 -6.22 0.85
C HIS A 74 -15.29 -4.94 0.86
N TRP A 75 -15.93 -3.77 0.72
CA TRP A 75 -15.29 -2.47 0.80
C TRP A 75 -14.54 -2.29 2.12
N ASN A 76 -15.19 -2.56 3.25
CA ASN A 76 -14.56 -2.43 4.56
C ASN A 76 -13.38 -3.39 4.73
N ILE A 77 -13.52 -4.65 4.31
CA ILE A 77 -12.44 -5.63 4.38
C ILE A 77 -11.24 -5.18 3.54
N VAL A 78 -11.49 -4.80 2.29
CA VAL A 78 -10.42 -4.39 1.36
C VAL A 78 -9.71 -3.15 1.90
N LEU A 79 -10.45 -2.15 2.43
CA LEU A 79 -9.86 -0.98 3.08
C LEU A 79 -9.00 -1.35 4.31
N TYR A 80 -9.49 -2.22 5.20
CA TYR A 80 -8.71 -2.68 6.35
C TYR A 80 -7.42 -3.39 5.92
N CYS A 81 -7.51 -4.28 4.93
CA CYS A 81 -6.35 -4.99 4.40
C CYS A 81 -5.34 -4.03 3.75
N MET A 82 -5.80 -3.06 2.96
CA MET A 82 -4.92 -2.05 2.34
C MET A 82 -4.25 -1.16 3.40
N LEU A 83 -5.00 -0.67 4.39
CA LEU A 83 -4.44 0.11 5.50
C LEU A 83 -3.37 -0.67 6.27
N PHE A 84 -3.64 -1.94 6.57
CA PHE A 84 -2.66 -2.81 7.23
C PHE A 84 -1.41 -3.01 6.37
N MET A 85 -1.56 -3.25 5.07
CA MET A 85 -0.43 -3.39 4.15
C MET A 85 0.44 -2.13 4.13
N VAL A 86 -0.17 -0.95 4.00
CA VAL A 86 0.55 0.32 3.83
C VAL A 86 1.16 0.83 5.15
N ILE A 87 0.45 0.76 6.28
CA ILE A 87 0.94 1.31 7.56
C ILE A 87 1.89 0.35 8.26
N VAL A 88 1.60 -0.95 8.24
CA VAL A 88 2.30 -1.92 9.09
C VAL A 88 3.29 -2.73 8.27
N LEU A 89 2.80 -3.45 7.26
CA LEU A 89 3.57 -4.52 6.63
C LEU A 89 4.69 -3.97 5.73
N ILE A 90 4.37 -3.06 4.81
CA ILE A 90 5.34 -2.49 3.86
C ILE A 90 6.49 -1.77 4.59
N PRO A 91 6.24 -0.86 5.56
CA PRO A 91 7.31 -0.17 6.28
C PRO A 91 8.20 -1.11 7.09
N PHE A 92 7.63 -2.18 7.66
CA PHE A 92 8.39 -3.20 8.36
C PHE A 92 9.40 -3.90 7.43
N TYR A 93 8.95 -4.33 6.25
CA TYR A 93 9.83 -4.99 5.29
C TYR A 93 10.89 -4.03 4.73
N ILE A 94 10.54 -2.78 4.44
CA ILE A 94 11.52 -1.76 4.00
C ILE A 94 12.58 -1.55 5.08
N GLY A 95 12.18 -1.36 6.34
CA GLY A 95 13.12 -1.22 7.46
C GLY A 95 14.02 -2.44 7.65
N TYR A 96 13.48 -3.65 7.48
CA TYR A 96 14.27 -4.88 7.52
C TYR A 96 15.32 -4.94 6.41
N PHE A 97 14.95 -4.59 5.17
CA PHE A 97 15.90 -4.58 4.05
C PHE A 97 16.97 -3.51 4.19
N ILE A 98 16.61 -2.30 4.66
CA ILE A 98 17.57 -1.23 4.92
C ILE A 98 18.62 -1.69 5.93
N VAL A 99 18.21 -2.26 7.07
CA VAL A 99 19.15 -2.74 8.10
C VAL A 99 20.02 -3.88 7.60
N THR A 100 19.45 -4.79 6.81
CA THR A 100 20.18 -5.94 6.27
C THR A 100 21.23 -5.54 5.23
N ASN A 101 21.01 -4.43 4.50
CA ASN A 101 21.96 -3.93 3.50
C ASN A 101 23.17 -3.22 4.12
N ILE A 102 23.08 -2.77 5.38
CA ILE A 102 24.17 -2.09 6.07
C ILE A 102 25.25 -3.11 6.50
N SER A 103 26.44 -2.99 5.92
CA SER A 103 27.58 -3.88 6.18
C SER A 103 28.09 -3.85 7.63
N PHE A 104 27.83 -2.78 8.36
CA PHE A 104 28.31 -2.55 9.73
C PHE A 104 27.47 -3.23 10.83
N VAL A 105 26.28 -3.77 10.50
CA VAL A 105 25.35 -4.31 11.51
C VAL A 105 25.58 -5.82 11.70
N PRO A 106 25.86 -6.30 12.92
CA PRO A 106 25.99 -7.73 13.18
C PRO A 106 24.64 -8.44 13.03
N LYS A 107 24.66 -9.67 12.49
CA LYS A 107 23.44 -10.44 12.17
C LYS A 107 22.47 -10.61 13.34
N ASN A 108 22.98 -10.66 14.57
CA ASN A 108 22.17 -10.80 15.79
C ASN A 108 21.39 -9.52 16.14
N MET A 109 21.86 -8.34 15.70
CA MET A 109 21.20 -7.05 15.96
C MET A 109 20.25 -6.60 14.84
N ILE A 110 20.22 -7.30 13.70
CA ILE A 110 19.33 -6.95 12.58
C ILE A 110 17.86 -6.94 13.01
N ARG A 111 17.38 -8.05 13.62
CA ARG A 111 15.99 -8.19 14.06
C ARG A 111 15.55 -7.10 15.05
N PRO A 112 16.25 -6.87 16.18
CA PRO A 112 15.82 -5.84 17.13
C PRO A 112 15.94 -4.43 16.55
N LEU A 113 16.93 -4.15 15.71
CA LEU A 113 17.08 -2.84 15.08
C LEU A 113 15.98 -2.56 14.06
N SER A 114 15.59 -3.54 13.24
CA SER A 114 14.45 -3.41 12.32
C SER A 114 13.13 -3.16 13.06
N VAL A 115 12.90 -3.84 14.19
CA VAL A 115 11.72 -3.59 15.04
C VAL A 115 11.76 -2.19 15.64
N MET A 116 12.93 -1.72 16.09
CA MET A 116 13.10 -0.36 16.62
C MET A 116 12.76 0.69 15.56
N ILE A 117 13.32 0.58 14.35
CA ILE A 117 13.03 1.49 13.24
C ILE A 117 11.55 1.48 12.89
N TRP A 118 10.93 0.30 12.87
CA TRP A 118 9.50 0.18 12.61
C TRP A 118 8.64 0.83 13.70
N LEU A 119 8.98 0.67 14.97
CA LEU A 119 8.31 1.37 16.07
C LEU A 119 8.46 2.89 15.99
N THR A 120 9.68 3.36 15.67
CA THR A 120 9.92 4.79 15.43
C THR A 120 9.09 5.31 14.26
N TYR A 121 8.99 4.55 13.17
CA TYR A 121 8.15 4.88 12.03
C TYR A 121 6.67 5.00 12.44
N ILE A 122 6.12 4.04 13.18
CA ILE A 122 4.73 4.10 13.65
C ILE A 122 4.50 5.30 14.56
N TYR A 123 5.45 5.60 15.46
CA TYR A 123 5.38 6.77 16.32
C TYR A 123 5.36 8.08 15.52
N LEU A 124 6.26 8.21 14.52
CA LEU A 124 6.31 9.38 13.65
C LEU A 124 5.05 9.50 12.78
N PHE A 125 4.55 8.38 12.25
CA PHE A 125 3.32 8.33 11.46
C PHE A 125 2.13 8.87 12.26
N TRP A 126 1.99 8.46 13.53
CA TRP A 126 0.96 9.02 14.40
C TRP A 126 1.20 10.49 14.72
N LYS A 127 2.43 10.89 15.05
CA LYS A 127 2.73 12.29 15.39
C LYS A 127 2.52 13.26 14.22
N LEU A 128 2.82 12.84 12.99
CA LEU A 128 2.66 13.65 11.78
C LEU A 128 1.19 13.90 11.39
N GLY A 129 0.28 13.03 11.82
CA GLY A 129 -1.14 13.18 11.52
C GLY A 129 -1.93 14.00 12.54
N ASP A 130 -1.34 14.35 13.68
CA ASP A 130 -1.97 15.15 14.74
C ASP A 130 -2.21 16.64 14.39
N PRO A 131 -1.35 17.34 13.62
CA PRO A 131 -1.59 18.74 13.27
C PRO A 131 -2.72 18.95 12.25
N PHE A 132 -3.37 17.89 11.75
CA PHE A 132 -4.48 17.99 10.80
C PHE A 132 -5.85 17.84 11.49
N PRO A 133 -6.58 18.93 11.73
CA PRO A 133 -7.90 18.92 12.37
C PRO A 133 -8.99 18.52 11.36
N ILE A 134 -8.99 17.25 10.93
CA ILE A 134 -10.06 16.70 10.07
C ILE A 134 -10.91 15.68 10.86
N LEU A 135 -10.52 15.39 12.10
CA LEU A 135 -11.10 14.34 12.92
C LEU A 135 -12.03 14.93 13.98
N SER A 136 -13.31 14.58 13.89
CA SER A 136 -14.23 14.75 15.01
C SER A 136 -13.70 13.88 16.18
N ALA A 137 -13.49 14.47 17.35
CA ALA A 137 -12.96 13.83 18.57
C ALA A 137 -13.80 12.66 19.13
N LYS A 138 -14.79 12.17 18.37
CA LYS A 138 -15.72 11.10 18.73
C LYS A 138 -15.43 9.75 18.08
N GLN A 139 -14.50 9.65 17.13
CA GLN A 139 -14.11 8.37 16.52
C GLN A 139 -12.85 7.83 17.21
N GLY A 140 -12.89 6.54 17.59
CA GLY A 140 -11.81 5.91 18.36
C GLY A 140 -10.45 5.91 17.64
N PHE A 141 -9.36 5.75 18.41
CA PHE A 141 -7.96 5.76 17.96
C PHE A 141 -7.61 4.83 16.77
N LEU A 142 -8.47 3.86 16.43
CA LEU A 142 -8.28 2.87 15.36
C LEU A 142 -9.39 2.93 14.28
N SER A 143 -10.06 4.06 14.12
CA SER A 143 -11.06 4.21 13.05
C SER A 143 -10.39 4.19 11.67
N ILE A 144 -10.99 3.48 10.70
CA ILE A 144 -10.55 3.42 9.29
C ILE A 144 -10.36 4.84 8.74
N GLU A 145 -11.31 5.73 9.01
CA GLU A 145 -11.34 7.09 8.49
C GLU A 145 -10.09 7.89 8.91
N GLN A 146 -9.62 7.69 10.14
CA GLN A 146 -8.40 8.31 10.66
C GLN A 146 -7.15 7.78 9.94
N GLY A 147 -7.09 6.47 9.71
CA GLY A 147 -5.99 5.86 8.95
C GLY A 147 -5.94 6.37 7.52
N ILE A 148 -7.07 6.39 6.82
CA ILE A 148 -7.17 6.87 5.43
C ILE A 148 -6.81 8.35 5.36
N SER A 149 -7.32 9.19 6.26
CA SER A 149 -7.03 10.62 6.26
C SER A 149 -5.53 10.90 6.40
N ARG A 150 -4.85 10.21 7.31
CA ARG A 150 -3.42 10.43 7.58
C ARG A 150 -2.55 9.96 6.41
N ILE A 151 -2.83 8.77 5.88
CA ILE A 151 -2.15 8.28 4.67
C ILE A 151 -2.43 9.21 3.49
N GLY A 152 -3.66 9.70 3.33
CA GLY A 152 -4.03 10.59 2.23
C GLY A 152 -3.20 11.86 2.22
N VAL A 153 -3.05 12.52 3.36
CA VAL A 153 -2.23 13.74 3.47
C VAL A 153 -0.76 13.44 3.21
N ILE A 154 -0.19 12.40 3.84
CA ILE A 154 1.21 12.01 3.64
C ILE A 154 1.47 11.60 2.17
N GLY A 155 0.56 10.83 1.59
CA GLY A 155 0.65 10.37 0.21
C GLY A 155 0.58 11.52 -0.80
N VAL A 156 -0.39 12.43 -0.65
CA VAL A 156 -0.52 13.59 -1.53
C VAL A 156 0.66 14.54 -1.41
N THR A 157 1.16 14.79 -0.20
CA THR A 157 2.36 15.61 -0.01
C THR A 157 3.60 14.99 -0.65
N VAL A 158 3.82 13.69 -0.48
CA VAL A 158 4.92 12.98 -1.16
C VAL A 158 4.76 12.99 -2.67
N MET A 159 3.54 12.74 -3.19
CA MET A 159 3.27 12.80 -4.64
C MET A 159 3.50 14.20 -5.20
N ALA A 160 3.09 15.25 -4.50
CA ALA A 160 3.31 16.63 -4.91
C ALA A 160 4.80 16.98 -4.96
N LEU A 161 5.57 16.59 -3.95
CA LEU A 161 7.02 16.81 -3.91
C LEU A 161 7.76 16.08 -5.04
N LEU A 162 7.43 14.80 -5.26
CA LEU A 162 8.04 14.00 -6.33
C LEU A 162 7.66 14.51 -7.72
N SER A 163 6.40 14.89 -7.91
CA SER A 163 5.93 15.50 -9.16
C SER A 163 6.62 16.85 -9.42
N GLY A 164 6.77 17.69 -8.39
CA GLY A 164 7.46 18.96 -8.51
C GLY A 164 8.95 18.78 -8.84
N PHE A 165 9.63 17.85 -8.18
CA PHE A 165 11.01 17.49 -8.50
C PHE A 165 11.15 16.97 -9.94
N GLY A 166 10.27 16.07 -10.37
CA GLY A 166 10.26 15.55 -11.74
C GLY A 166 10.04 16.64 -12.79
N ALA A 167 9.15 17.59 -12.51
CA ALA A 167 8.84 18.71 -13.40
C ALA A 167 10.04 19.66 -13.60
N VAL A 168 10.94 19.79 -12.62
CA VAL A 168 12.16 20.61 -12.74
C VAL A 168 13.32 19.80 -13.31
N ASN A 169 13.49 18.55 -12.86
CA ASN A 169 14.64 17.73 -13.23
C ASN A 169 14.60 17.27 -14.71
N TYR A 170 13.41 17.00 -15.25
CA TYR A 170 13.26 16.54 -16.62
C TYR A 170 13.68 17.60 -17.65
N PRO A 171 13.18 18.86 -17.60
CA PRO A 171 13.66 19.94 -18.45
C PRO A 171 15.16 20.17 -18.32
N TYR A 172 15.70 20.26 -17.09
CA TYR A 172 17.12 20.48 -16.84
C TYR A 172 18.01 19.44 -17.54
N THR A 173 17.62 18.16 -17.43
CA THR A 173 18.37 17.07 -18.07
C THR A 173 18.21 17.12 -19.59
N SER A 174 16.99 17.38 -20.10
CA SER A 174 16.72 17.43 -21.55
C SER A 174 17.35 18.62 -22.27
N MET A 175 17.51 19.76 -21.60
CA MET A 175 18.18 20.95 -22.14
C MET A 175 19.69 20.77 -22.25
N PHE A 176 20.31 19.87 -21.48
CA PHE A 176 21.73 19.53 -21.62
C PHE A 176 22.02 18.67 -22.86
N TYR A 177 21.00 18.00 -23.41
CA TYR A 177 21.12 17.19 -24.63
C TYR A 177 20.94 18.02 -25.93
N PHE A 178 20.56 19.30 -25.82
CA PHE A 178 20.54 20.27 -26.93
C PHE A 178 21.72 21.23 -26.82
#